data_AF-A0A673J4I8-F1
#
_entry.id   AF-A0A673J4I8-F1
#
_cell.length_a   1.000
_cell.length_b   1.000
_cell.length_c   1.000
_cell.angle_alpha   90.00
_cell.angle_beta   90.00
_cell.angle_gamma   90.00
#
_symmetry.space_group_name_H-M   'P 1'
#
loop_
_entity.id
_entity.type
_entity.pdbx_description
1 polymer ?
#
loop_
_entity_poly.entity_id
_entity_poly.type
_entity_poly.pdbx_seq_one_letter_code
_entity_poly.pdbx_strand_id
1 'polypeptide(L)'
;MAASSSRAATVKPSDHSSPSEETGEESEFCPGFKDVDAFVKHGLGAVVSATKASAALPAAGDEFDLYRSFPAFQQFCASQGDQLLHCMSQIMQHHGCRSHMRDRNRLTGLEDRFDLVVDSNDAILEKVGILLDEASGVSRTQQPVMPAGYQPPKIVVSSWNRRGGERREETFHLLHAKNIQRPQLKFKEKVDNSNTPFVSKIFSKPNAVKPLPSYFANKHIRKERPEDLDVPAALADFIHQQRTKEHVDDMFSHPYQYELDHLVMPESLKCKPDVQMYKSLAESTCQFINTLDDLVALNEKLAKMSEFAVDLEHHSYRSFLGITCLMQISTREEDFIIDTLELRSEMYILNETFTDPAIVKVFHGADSDIEWLQKDFGLYVVNMFDTHHAARCLNLGRNSLDHLLKVYCNVNSDKRYQLADWRIRPLPDEMLKYAQADTHYLLYVYDRVRADLYDMGNGQPTLIQQVWDKSRDLSLKHYNSPAWTEQELEQGVVKHVPKERA
;
A
#
# COMPACT_ATOMS: atom_id res chain seq x y z
N MET A 1 -69.93 -13.76 9.97
CA MET A 1 -70.85 -14.66 9.26
C MET A 1 -72.01 -13.84 8.71
N ALA A 2 -72.42 -14.15 7.48
CA ALA A 2 -73.56 -13.64 6.70
C ALA A 2 -73.48 -12.15 6.26
N ALA A 3 -73.64 -11.69 5.01
CA ALA A 3 -73.75 -12.20 3.63
C ALA A 3 -74.74 -11.31 2.84
N SER A 4 -74.31 -10.80 1.67
CA SER A 4 -75.10 -10.53 0.43
C SER A 4 -76.27 -9.51 0.51
N SER A 5 -76.78 -8.80 -0.51
CA SER A 5 -76.60 -8.70 -1.97
C SER A 5 -77.54 -7.60 -2.55
N SER A 6 -77.11 -6.94 -3.64
CA SER A 6 -77.86 -6.42 -4.81
C SER A 6 -78.68 -5.11 -4.79
N ARG A 7 -78.36 -4.20 -5.74
CA ARG A 7 -79.18 -3.73 -6.92
C ARG A 7 -78.45 -2.56 -7.62
N ALA A 8 -78.00 -2.70 -8.88
CA ALA A 8 -78.62 -2.23 -10.15
C ALA A 8 -78.86 -0.69 -10.24
N ALA A 9 -78.70 0.07 -11.34
CA ALA A 9 -78.05 0.03 -12.65
C ALA A 9 -78.64 1.24 -13.44
N THR A 10 -77.85 2.14 -14.06
CA THR A 10 -78.32 3.03 -15.17
C THR A 10 -77.13 3.73 -15.87
N VAL A 11 -76.69 3.24 -17.03
CA VAL A 11 -76.83 3.77 -18.42
C VAL A 11 -75.86 4.91 -18.81
N LYS A 12 -74.98 4.59 -19.79
CA LYS A 12 -74.08 5.47 -20.58
C LYS A 12 -74.84 6.24 -21.70
N PRO A 13 -74.25 7.27 -22.32
CA PRO A 13 -73.56 7.07 -23.63
C PRO A 13 -72.24 7.88 -23.78
N SER A 14 -71.14 7.25 -24.25
CA SER A 14 -70.39 7.49 -25.51
C SER A 14 -69.87 8.93 -25.72
N ASP A 15 -68.66 9.25 -26.15
CA ASP A 15 -67.50 8.54 -26.70
C ASP A 15 -66.39 9.61 -26.71
N HIS A 16 -65.18 9.33 -26.20
CA HIS A 16 -63.94 9.97 -26.66
C HIS A 16 -62.72 9.16 -26.16
N SER A 17 -62.17 8.38 -27.09
CA SER A 17 -60.74 8.11 -27.31
C SER A 17 -59.77 8.14 -26.12
N SER A 18 -59.30 6.96 -25.70
CA SER A 18 -58.01 6.72 -25.03
C SER A 18 -56.82 7.03 -25.98
N PRO A 19 -55.53 6.97 -25.58
CA PRO A 19 -54.97 6.61 -24.25
C PRO A 19 -53.81 7.52 -23.77
N SER A 20 -53.49 7.46 -22.49
CA SER A 20 -52.10 7.64 -22.03
C SER A 20 -51.89 6.70 -20.86
N GLU A 21 -51.70 5.43 -21.22
CA GLU A 21 -51.05 4.44 -20.37
C GLU A 21 -49.65 4.96 -20.03
N GLU A 22 -49.32 4.90 -18.74
CA GLU A 22 -48.01 5.15 -18.21
C GLU A 22 -47.01 4.26 -18.93
N THR A 23 -46.15 4.87 -19.75
CA THR A 23 -44.99 4.22 -20.35
C THR A 23 -43.98 3.93 -19.24
N GLY A 24 -44.11 2.76 -18.61
CA GLY A 24 -42.97 2.08 -18.04
C GLY A 24 -42.05 1.69 -19.20
N GLU A 25 -40.91 2.36 -19.33
CA GLU A 25 -39.81 1.89 -20.15
C GLU A 25 -39.23 0.61 -19.52
N GLU A 26 -39.91 -0.53 -19.70
CA GLU A 26 -39.24 -1.82 -19.61
C GLU A 26 -38.31 -1.91 -20.82
N SER A 27 -37.03 -1.61 -20.60
CA SER A 27 -35.93 -1.93 -21.49
C SER A 27 -36.08 -3.38 -21.97
N GLU A 28 -36.49 -3.60 -23.23
CA GLU A 28 -36.50 -4.93 -23.86
C GLU A 28 -35.13 -5.58 -23.64
N PHE A 29 -35.09 -6.59 -22.77
CA PHE A 29 -33.83 -7.20 -22.33
C PHE A 29 -33.08 -7.89 -23.50
N CYS A 30 -33.76 -8.19 -24.62
CA CYS A 30 -33.20 -8.80 -25.83
C CYS A 30 -33.98 -8.37 -27.10
N PRO A 31 -33.67 -7.23 -27.74
CA PRO A 31 -34.37 -6.80 -28.95
C PRO A 31 -34.18 -7.81 -30.09
N GLY A 32 -35.27 -8.31 -30.66
CA GLY A 32 -35.27 -9.23 -31.81
C GLY A 32 -35.23 -10.73 -31.48
N PHE A 33 -35.22 -11.13 -30.20
CA PHE A 33 -35.26 -12.53 -29.76
C PHE A 33 -36.45 -12.80 -28.84
N LYS A 34 -37.02 -14.01 -28.91
CA LYS A 34 -38.23 -14.37 -28.14
C LYS A 34 -37.97 -14.61 -26.65
N ASP A 35 -36.78 -15.11 -26.31
CA ASP A 35 -36.33 -15.42 -24.96
C ASP A 35 -34.80 -15.37 -24.88
N VAL A 36 -34.28 -15.33 -23.66
CA VAL A 36 -32.84 -15.32 -23.37
C VAL A 36 -32.16 -16.59 -23.91
N ASP A 37 -32.85 -17.72 -23.85
CA ASP A 37 -32.34 -19.01 -24.35
C ASP A 37 -32.13 -19.01 -25.87
N ALA A 38 -33.05 -18.42 -26.66
CA ALA A 38 -32.89 -18.28 -28.11
C ALA A 38 -31.74 -17.31 -28.45
N PHE A 39 -31.59 -16.23 -27.69
CA PHE A 39 -30.46 -15.30 -27.84
C PHE A 39 -29.12 -16.00 -27.55
N VAL A 40 -29.01 -16.73 -26.44
CA VAL A 40 -27.79 -17.48 -26.06
C VAL A 40 -27.47 -18.55 -27.09
N LYS A 41 -28.46 -19.31 -27.56
CA LYS A 41 -28.26 -20.36 -28.58
C LYS A 41 -27.78 -19.78 -29.92
N HIS A 42 -28.34 -18.65 -30.33
CA HIS A 42 -27.90 -17.95 -31.54
C HIS A 42 -26.48 -17.39 -31.38
N GLY A 43 -26.20 -16.71 -30.26
CA GLY A 43 -24.88 -16.15 -29.94
C GLY A 43 -23.78 -17.23 -29.89
N LEU A 44 -24.03 -18.35 -29.21
CA LEU A 44 -23.10 -19.47 -29.14
C LEU A 44 -22.83 -20.06 -30.53
N GLY A 45 -23.87 -20.21 -31.37
CA GLY A 45 -23.72 -20.69 -32.75
C GLY A 45 -22.84 -19.78 -33.62
N ALA A 46 -23.00 -18.46 -33.47
CA ALA A 46 -22.17 -17.47 -34.15
C ALA A 46 -20.71 -17.51 -33.69
N VAL A 47 -20.47 -17.58 -32.36
CA VAL A 47 -19.11 -17.69 -31.79
C VAL A 47 -18.42 -18.97 -32.25
N VAL A 48 -19.09 -20.12 -32.20
CA VAL A 48 -18.53 -21.41 -32.64
C VAL A 48 -18.16 -21.37 -34.13
N SER A 49 -19.01 -20.76 -34.96
CA SER A 49 -18.74 -20.60 -36.40
C SER A 49 -17.52 -19.70 -36.65
N ALA A 50 -17.40 -18.60 -35.90
CA ALA A 50 -16.25 -17.70 -35.97
C ALA A 50 -14.96 -18.36 -35.49
N THR A 51 -14.99 -19.12 -34.39
CA THR A 51 -13.83 -19.89 -33.89
C THR A 51 -13.37 -20.93 -34.92
N LYS A 52 -14.32 -21.62 -35.58
CA LYS A 52 -14.01 -22.60 -36.63
C LYS A 52 -13.35 -21.93 -37.85
N ALA A 53 -13.83 -20.75 -38.25
CA ALA A 53 -13.22 -19.98 -39.33
C ALA A 53 -11.82 -19.46 -38.95
N SER A 54 -11.61 -19.04 -37.69
CA SER A 54 -10.29 -18.62 -37.20
C SER A 54 -9.29 -19.77 -37.15
N ALA A 55 -9.73 -20.98 -36.78
CA ALA A 55 -8.89 -22.18 -36.78
C ALA A 55 -8.53 -22.67 -38.19
N ALA A 56 -9.26 -22.23 -39.22
CA ALA A 56 -8.96 -22.52 -40.62
C ALA A 56 -7.94 -21.54 -41.24
N LEU A 57 -7.49 -20.52 -40.49
CA LEU A 57 -6.38 -19.67 -40.91
C LEU A 57 -5.05 -20.44 -40.81
N PRO A 58 -4.05 -20.12 -41.64
CA PRO A 58 -2.74 -20.76 -41.60
C PRO A 58 -2.12 -20.69 -40.19
N ALA A 59 -1.69 -21.85 -39.68
CA ALA A 59 -1.03 -21.93 -38.37
C ALA A 59 0.37 -21.31 -38.42
N ALA A 60 0.87 -20.84 -37.28
CA ALA A 60 2.20 -20.24 -37.17
C ALA A 60 3.31 -21.20 -37.67
N GLY A 61 4.06 -20.78 -38.68
CA GLY A 61 5.09 -21.58 -39.38
C GLY A 61 5.23 -21.19 -40.85
N ASP A 62 5.92 -22.03 -41.62
CA ASP A 62 6.29 -21.75 -43.03
C ASP A 62 5.08 -21.42 -43.93
N GLU A 63 3.92 -22.01 -43.67
CA GLU A 63 2.69 -21.75 -44.41
C GLU A 63 2.16 -20.34 -44.14
N PHE A 64 2.13 -19.91 -42.87
CA PHE A 64 1.75 -18.54 -42.50
C PHE A 64 2.72 -17.50 -43.06
N ASP A 65 4.01 -17.79 -43.10
CA ASP A 65 5.02 -16.89 -43.69
C ASP A 65 4.86 -16.74 -45.20
N LEU A 66 4.48 -17.82 -45.90
CA LEU A 66 4.11 -17.79 -47.31
C LEU A 66 2.87 -16.92 -47.54
N TYR A 67 1.80 -17.10 -46.77
CA TYR A 67 0.59 -16.27 -46.89
C TYR A 67 0.84 -14.80 -46.51
N ARG A 68 1.69 -14.56 -45.51
CA ARG A 68 2.13 -13.21 -45.11
C ARG A 68 2.91 -12.51 -46.21
N SER A 69 3.52 -13.20 -47.17
CA SER A 69 4.19 -12.54 -48.31
C SER A 69 3.21 -11.78 -49.22
N PHE A 70 1.91 -12.09 -49.17
CA PHE A 70 0.88 -11.42 -49.96
C PHE A 70 0.32 -10.18 -49.23
N PRO A 71 0.42 -8.97 -49.80
CA PRO A 71 -0.08 -7.74 -49.16
C PRO A 71 -1.58 -7.77 -48.86
N ALA A 72 -2.39 -8.40 -49.72
CA ALA A 72 -3.84 -8.53 -49.51
C ALA A 72 -4.18 -9.34 -48.26
N PHE A 73 -3.41 -10.38 -47.96
CA PHE A 73 -3.59 -11.21 -46.77
C PHE A 73 -3.19 -10.45 -45.49
N GLN A 74 -2.07 -9.70 -45.52
CA GLN A 74 -1.68 -8.84 -44.40
C GLN A 74 -2.76 -7.80 -44.07
N GLN A 75 -3.33 -7.18 -45.10
CA GLN A 75 -4.36 -6.15 -44.94
C GLN A 75 -5.68 -6.74 -44.42
N PHE A 76 -6.05 -7.94 -44.89
CA PHE A 76 -7.18 -8.71 -44.37
C PHE A 76 -7.01 -9.02 -42.88
N CYS A 77 -5.89 -9.64 -42.48
CA CYS A 77 -5.62 -9.99 -41.08
C CYS A 77 -5.58 -8.75 -40.17
N ALA A 78 -5.01 -7.64 -40.62
CA ALA A 78 -5.02 -6.40 -39.86
C ALA A 78 -6.44 -5.86 -39.66
N SER A 79 -7.26 -5.82 -40.72
CA SER A 79 -8.64 -5.33 -40.64
C SER A 79 -9.53 -6.17 -39.72
N GLN A 80 -9.40 -7.50 -39.80
CA GLN A 80 -10.18 -8.42 -38.96
C GLN A 80 -9.70 -8.40 -37.51
N GLY A 81 -8.38 -8.29 -37.28
CA GLY A 81 -7.81 -8.11 -35.94
C GLY A 81 -8.30 -6.84 -35.28
N ASP A 82 -8.33 -5.71 -36.00
CA ASP A 82 -8.81 -4.44 -35.46
C ASP A 82 -10.31 -4.46 -35.14
N GLN A 83 -11.12 -5.21 -35.91
CA GLN A 83 -12.55 -5.42 -35.63
C GLN A 83 -12.76 -6.26 -34.37
N LEU A 84 -12.02 -7.35 -34.20
CA LEU A 84 -12.10 -8.20 -33.00
C LEU A 84 -11.70 -7.44 -31.74
N LEU A 85 -10.59 -6.71 -31.79
CA LEU A 85 -10.14 -5.88 -30.67
C LEU A 85 -11.15 -4.77 -30.35
N HIS A 86 -11.84 -4.22 -31.35
CA HIS A 86 -12.92 -3.27 -31.12
C HIS A 86 -14.11 -3.90 -30.39
N CYS A 87 -14.58 -5.07 -30.82
CA CYS A 87 -15.67 -5.79 -30.16
C CYS A 87 -15.31 -6.14 -28.70
N MET A 88 -14.11 -6.65 -28.45
CA MET A 88 -13.65 -6.96 -27.10
C MET A 88 -13.59 -5.69 -26.24
N SER A 89 -13.16 -4.56 -26.80
CA SER A 89 -13.09 -3.28 -26.09
C SER A 89 -14.48 -2.80 -25.68
N GLN A 90 -15.49 -2.97 -26.54
CA GLN A 90 -16.88 -2.61 -26.25
C GLN A 90 -17.46 -3.46 -25.10
N ILE A 91 -17.19 -4.77 -25.09
CA ILE A 91 -17.62 -5.66 -24.01
C ILE A 91 -16.98 -5.24 -22.68
N MET A 92 -15.67 -4.98 -22.69
CA MET A 92 -14.93 -4.56 -21.49
C MET A 92 -15.44 -3.21 -20.97
N GLN A 93 -15.70 -2.25 -21.87
CA GLN A 93 -16.26 -0.95 -21.49
C GLN A 93 -17.66 -1.08 -20.89
N HIS A 94 -18.52 -1.95 -21.43
CA HIS A 94 -19.86 -2.19 -20.89
C HIS A 94 -19.81 -2.70 -19.45
N HIS A 95 -18.82 -3.53 -19.11
CA HIS A 95 -18.64 -4.04 -17.76
C HIS A 95 -17.83 -3.11 -16.84
N GLY A 96 -17.48 -1.90 -17.29
CA GLY A 96 -16.69 -0.93 -16.52
C GLY A 96 -15.21 -1.28 -16.40
N CYS A 97 -14.70 -2.16 -17.26
CA CYS A 97 -13.30 -2.59 -17.30
C CYS A 97 -12.49 -1.71 -18.28
N ARG A 98 -11.17 -1.67 -18.11
CA ARG A 98 -10.24 -0.92 -18.97
C ARG A 98 -10.31 -1.43 -20.41
N SER A 99 -10.52 -0.57 -21.42
CA SER A 99 -10.94 -1.00 -22.77
C SER A 99 -10.04 -0.58 -23.94
N HIS A 100 -8.78 -0.18 -23.72
CA HIS A 100 -7.93 0.36 -24.79
C HIS A 100 -7.04 -0.71 -25.46
N MET A 101 -7.61 -1.52 -26.35
CA MET A 101 -6.87 -2.58 -27.08
C MET A 101 -6.29 -2.17 -28.45
N ARG A 102 -6.45 -0.91 -28.87
CA ARG A 102 -6.09 -0.43 -30.22
C ARG A 102 -4.63 0.03 -30.38
N ASP A 103 -3.85 0.15 -29.31
CA ASP A 103 -2.54 0.81 -29.39
C ASP A 103 -1.45 -0.14 -29.95
N ARG A 104 -1.01 0.09 -31.19
CA ARG A 104 -0.19 -0.83 -31.99
C ARG A 104 1.32 -0.59 -31.84
N ASN A 105 1.77 -0.18 -30.66
CA ASN A 105 3.20 -0.02 -30.36
C ASN A 105 3.87 -1.32 -29.86
N ARG A 106 5.15 -1.46 -30.24
CA ARG A 106 5.97 -2.70 -30.38
C ARG A 106 6.06 -3.63 -29.16
N LEU A 107 6.08 -4.94 -29.45
CA LEU A 107 6.47 -6.14 -28.66
C LEU A 107 5.95 -6.31 -27.22
N THR A 108 5.84 -5.27 -26.40
CA THR A 108 5.25 -5.32 -25.05
C THR A 108 3.72 -5.26 -25.08
N GLY A 109 3.14 -4.71 -26.15
CA GLY A 109 1.69 -4.52 -26.26
C GLY A 109 0.83 -5.77 -26.48
N LEU A 110 1.38 -6.97 -26.67
CA LEU A 110 0.56 -8.20 -26.77
C LEU A 110 0.31 -8.80 -25.38
N GLU A 111 1.33 -8.82 -24.52
CA GLU A 111 1.25 -9.28 -23.13
C GLU A 111 0.35 -8.34 -22.32
N ASP A 112 0.56 -7.02 -22.43
CA ASP A 112 -0.28 -6.01 -21.78
C ASP A 112 -1.77 -6.13 -22.16
N ARG A 113 -2.07 -6.49 -23.42
CA ARG A 113 -3.45 -6.71 -23.88
C ARG A 113 -4.04 -8.01 -23.38
N PHE A 114 -3.22 -9.05 -23.24
CA PHE A 114 -3.66 -10.32 -22.67
C PHE A 114 -3.99 -10.14 -21.19
N ASP A 115 -3.13 -9.45 -20.44
CA ASP A 115 -3.35 -9.11 -19.04
C ASP A 115 -4.63 -8.27 -18.85
N LEU A 116 -4.88 -7.30 -19.74
CA LEU A 116 -6.10 -6.51 -19.73
C LEU A 116 -7.38 -7.36 -19.88
N VAL A 117 -7.32 -8.38 -20.74
CA VAL A 117 -8.44 -9.31 -20.97
C VAL A 117 -8.63 -10.23 -19.77
N VAL A 118 -7.53 -10.69 -19.15
CA VAL A 118 -7.57 -11.50 -17.92
C VAL A 118 -8.20 -10.69 -16.78
N ASP A 119 -7.72 -9.48 -16.52
CA ASP A 119 -8.26 -8.58 -15.49
C ASP A 119 -9.76 -8.30 -15.71
N SER A 120 -10.16 -8.12 -16.96
CA SER A 120 -11.56 -7.87 -17.31
C SER A 120 -12.44 -9.09 -17.11
N ASN A 121 -11.94 -10.28 -17.45
CA ASN A 121 -12.65 -11.54 -17.19
C ASN A 121 -12.81 -11.79 -15.69
N ASP A 122 -11.77 -11.52 -14.89
CA ASP A 122 -11.82 -11.66 -13.43
C ASP A 122 -12.88 -10.73 -12.81
N ALA A 123 -12.93 -9.47 -13.25
CA ALA A 123 -13.96 -8.52 -12.80
C ALA A 123 -15.38 -8.94 -13.22
N ILE A 124 -15.55 -9.51 -14.41
CA ILE A 124 -16.85 -10.03 -14.88
C ILE A 124 -17.27 -11.25 -14.06
N LEU A 125 -16.35 -12.20 -13.81
CA LEU A 125 -16.61 -13.40 -13.03
C LEU A 125 -16.87 -13.10 -11.56
N GLU A 126 -16.22 -12.09 -10.98
CA GLU A 126 -16.51 -11.60 -9.62
C GLU A 126 -17.95 -11.07 -9.52
N LYS A 127 -18.39 -10.25 -10.49
CA LYS A 127 -19.79 -9.78 -10.56
C LYS A 127 -20.77 -10.94 -10.70
N VAL A 128 -20.46 -11.93 -11.53
CA VAL A 128 -21.27 -13.15 -11.65
C VAL A 128 -21.34 -13.90 -10.32
N GLY A 129 -20.22 -14.01 -9.60
CA GLY A 129 -20.17 -14.62 -8.27
C GLY A 129 -21.06 -13.90 -7.26
N ILE A 130 -20.98 -12.58 -7.19
CA ILE A 130 -21.82 -11.74 -6.31
C ILE A 130 -23.31 -11.95 -6.64
N LEU A 131 -23.68 -11.92 -7.92
CA LEU A 131 -25.06 -12.10 -8.36
C LEU A 131 -25.58 -13.53 -8.06
N LEU A 132 -24.72 -14.55 -8.13
CA LEU A 132 -25.06 -15.92 -7.74
C LEU A 132 -25.21 -16.06 -6.22
N ASP A 133 -24.38 -15.38 -5.43
CA ASP A 133 -24.47 -15.35 -3.96
C ASP A 133 -25.74 -14.62 -3.49
N GLU A 134 -26.11 -13.53 -4.17
CA GLU A 134 -27.38 -12.83 -3.97
C GLU A 134 -28.59 -13.69 -4.36
N ALA A 135 -28.54 -14.33 -5.53
CA ALA A 135 -29.61 -15.22 -6.00
C ALA A 135 -29.77 -16.49 -5.14
N SER A 136 -28.70 -16.95 -4.49
CA SER A 136 -28.72 -18.09 -3.56
C SER A 136 -29.09 -17.69 -2.11
N GLY A 137 -29.27 -16.39 -1.84
CA GLY A 137 -29.77 -15.88 -0.56
C GLY A 137 -28.73 -15.84 0.57
N VAL A 138 -27.43 -15.88 0.25
CA VAL A 138 -26.33 -15.89 1.24
C VAL A 138 -25.95 -14.44 1.62
N SER A 139 -26.91 -13.65 2.09
CA SER A 139 -26.62 -12.34 2.69
C SER A 139 -26.18 -12.54 4.16
N ARG A 140 -24.87 -12.45 4.42
CA ARG A 140 -24.26 -12.61 5.76
C ARG A 140 -24.42 -11.34 6.61
N THR A 141 -25.56 -11.23 7.30
CA THR A 141 -25.66 -10.53 8.60
C THR A 141 -25.77 -11.57 9.73
N GLN A 142 -24.74 -12.38 9.94
CA GLN A 142 -24.60 -13.20 11.15
C GLN A 142 -23.12 -13.37 11.47
N GLN A 143 -22.72 -12.95 12.67
CA GLN A 143 -21.41 -13.26 13.24
C GLN A 143 -21.22 -14.78 13.28
N PRO A 144 -20.03 -15.32 12.94
CA PRO A 144 -19.82 -16.75 13.02
C PRO A 144 -19.67 -17.17 14.49
N VAL A 145 -20.71 -17.82 15.02
CA VAL A 145 -20.62 -18.62 16.24
C VAL A 145 -19.86 -19.90 15.88
N MET A 146 -18.68 -20.07 16.47
CA MET A 146 -17.87 -21.29 16.33
C MET A 146 -18.51 -22.43 17.16
N PRO A 147 -18.77 -23.62 16.59
CA PRO A 147 -19.17 -24.80 17.36
C PRO A 147 -18.00 -25.29 18.23
N ALA A 148 -18.30 -25.64 19.48
CA ALA A 148 -17.32 -26.24 20.39
C ALA A 148 -16.79 -27.58 19.82
N GLY A 149 -15.48 -27.67 19.61
CA GLY A 149 -14.80 -28.93 19.23
C GLY A 149 -13.96 -28.89 17.95
N TYR A 150 -13.90 -27.77 17.22
CA TYR A 150 -13.06 -27.67 16.02
C TYR A 150 -11.59 -27.39 16.38
N GLN A 151 -10.71 -28.39 16.27
CA GLN A 151 -9.26 -28.16 16.25
C GLN A 151 -8.80 -27.90 14.82
N PRO A 152 -8.04 -26.82 14.55
CA PRO A 152 -7.49 -26.59 13.23
C PRO A 152 -6.49 -27.71 12.87
N PRO A 153 -6.41 -28.13 11.59
CA PRO A 153 -5.55 -29.23 11.20
C PRO A 153 -4.09 -28.86 11.45
N LYS A 154 -3.35 -29.76 12.12
CA LYS A 154 -1.89 -29.69 12.23
C LYS A 154 -1.30 -29.74 10.82
N ILE A 155 -0.71 -28.63 10.38
CA ILE A 155 0.13 -28.61 9.18
C ILE A 155 1.40 -29.39 9.52
N VAL A 156 1.48 -30.62 9.06
CA VAL A 156 2.70 -31.43 9.10
C VAL A 156 3.60 -30.94 7.98
N VAL A 157 4.58 -30.10 8.29
CA VAL A 157 5.67 -29.79 7.36
C VAL A 157 6.62 -30.98 7.39
N SER A 158 6.51 -31.85 6.40
CA SER A 158 7.46 -32.96 6.22
C SER A 158 8.84 -32.41 5.87
N SER A 159 9.77 -32.60 6.79
CA SER A 159 11.22 -32.49 6.59
C SER A 159 11.68 -33.26 5.36
N TRP A 160 12.15 -32.55 4.34
CA TRP A 160 12.97 -33.14 3.27
C TRP A 160 14.34 -32.50 3.31
N ASN A 161 15.27 -33.19 3.96
CA ASN A 161 16.69 -32.99 3.74
C ASN A 161 17.30 -34.36 3.41
N ARG A 162 17.68 -34.56 2.14
CA ARG A 162 18.75 -35.49 1.77
C ARG A 162 19.42 -35.02 0.48
N ARG A 163 20.73 -34.83 0.60
CA ARG A 163 21.69 -34.39 -0.43
C ARG A 163 21.55 -35.15 -1.75
N GLY A 164 21.67 -34.42 -2.85
CA GLY A 164 21.97 -34.90 -4.19
C GLY A 164 22.06 -33.69 -5.11
N GLY A 165 23.24 -33.38 -5.62
CA GLY A 165 23.48 -32.17 -6.42
C GLY A 165 22.74 -32.20 -7.76
N GLU A 166 22.28 -31.03 -8.18
CA GLU A 166 22.38 -30.47 -9.54
C GLU A 166 21.67 -29.11 -9.56
N ARG A 167 22.22 -28.17 -10.31
CA ARG A 167 21.71 -26.80 -10.48
C ARG A 167 20.25 -26.83 -10.93
N ARG A 168 19.37 -26.10 -10.23
CA ARG A 168 18.04 -25.75 -10.71
C ARG A 168 17.82 -24.26 -10.61
N GLU A 169 17.31 -23.71 -11.70
CA GLU A 169 16.85 -22.34 -11.86
C GLU A 169 15.83 -22.00 -10.76
N GLU A 170 16.12 -20.95 -10.00
CA GLU A 170 15.25 -20.47 -8.92
C GLU A 170 14.01 -19.83 -9.54
N THR A 171 12.89 -20.55 -9.49
CA THR A 171 11.58 -20.03 -9.85
C THR A 171 11.05 -19.20 -8.68
N PHE A 172 10.95 -17.89 -8.90
CA PHE A 172 10.49 -16.92 -7.91
C PHE A 172 9.01 -17.15 -7.56
N HIS A 173 8.73 -17.59 -6.33
CA HIS A 173 7.37 -17.60 -5.80
C HIS A 173 7.11 -16.34 -4.99
N LEU A 174 6.55 -15.31 -5.63
CA LEU A 174 5.96 -14.18 -4.93
C LEU A 174 4.80 -14.70 -4.07
N LEU A 175 4.94 -14.64 -2.74
CA LEU A 175 3.91 -15.01 -1.77
C LEU A 175 2.74 -14.02 -1.82
N HIS A 176 1.93 -14.07 -2.87
CA HIS A 176 0.62 -13.44 -2.90
C HIS A 176 -0.35 -14.31 -2.11
N ALA A 177 -0.57 -13.99 -0.84
CA ALA A 177 -1.57 -14.71 -0.06
C ALA A 177 -2.96 -14.40 -0.63
N LYS A 178 -3.56 -15.40 -1.29
CA LYS A 178 -4.83 -15.30 -2.04
C LYS A 178 -6.05 -14.82 -1.25
N ASN A 179 -5.96 -14.55 0.07
CA ASN A 179 -7.10 -14.18 0.93
C ASN A 179 -6.70 -13.40 2.21
N ILE A 180 -5.80 -12.40 2.16
CA ILE A 180 -5.53 -11.57 3.36
C ILE A 180 -6.68 -10.58 3.60
N GLN A 181 -7.34 -10.67 4.76
CA GLN A 181 -8.33 -9.66 5.17
C GLN A 181 -7.65 -8.29 5.32
N ARG A 182 -8.29 -7.24 4.80
CA ARG A 182 -7.78 -5.86 4.89
C ARG A 182 -7.60 -5.46 6.36
N PRO A 183 -6.35 -5.23 6.85
CA PRO A 183 -6.11 -4.88 8.25
C PRO A 183 -6.77 -3.55 8.63
N GLN A 184 -6.96 -2.66 7.67
CA GLN A 184 -7.61 -1.36 7.87
C GLN A 184 -9.04 -1.47 8.41
N LEU A 185 -9.72 -2.61 8.21
CA LEU A 185 -11.06 -2.86 8.76
C LEU A 185 -11.07 -2.98 10.29
N LYS A 186 -9.92 -3.26 10.91
CA LYS A 186 -9.77 -3.42 12.36
C LYS A 186 -9.29 -2.14 13.06
N PHE A 187 -8.90 -1.11 12.32
CA PHE A 187 -8.37 0.12 12.92
C PHE A 187 -9.45 0.84 13.74
N LYS A 188 -9.07 1.29 14.95
CA LYS A 188 -9.94 2.10 15.83
C LYS A 188 -10.33 3.43 15.16
N GLU A 189 -9.37 4.05 14.47
CA GLU A 189 -9.56 5.26 13.68
C GLU A 189 -9.58 4.91 12.20
N LYS A 190 -10.63 5.34 11.49
CA LYS A 190 -10.73 5.14 10.05
C LYS A 190 -9.66 5.96 9.33
N VAL A 191 -9.09 5.37 8.29
CA VAL A 191 -8.13 6.08 7.42
C VAL A 191 -8.88 7.13 6.61
N ASP A 192 -8.49 8.38 6.77
CA ASP A 192 -8.95 9.49 5.94
C ASP A 192 -8.15 9.53 4.63
N ASN A 193 -8.87 9.46 3.50
CA ASN A 193 -8.33 9.58 2.15
C ASN A 193 -8.98 10.76 1.40
N SER A 194 -9.60 11.69 2.13
CA SER A 194 -10.17 12.91 1.56
C SER A 194 -9.07 13.79 0.97
N ASN A 195 -9.48 14.74 0.12
CA ASN A 195 -8.56 15.74 -0.45
C ASN A 195 -8.23 16.87 0.54
N THR A 196 -8.58 16.72 1.83
CA THR A 196 -8.20 17.70 2.85
C THR A 196 -6.69 17.66 3.10
N PRO A 197 -6.06 18.82 3.36
CA PRO A 197 -4.65 18.86 3.74
C PRO A 197 -4.40 17.99 4.98
N PHE A 198 -3.28 17.26 4.97
CA PHE A 198 -2.88 16.43 6.10
C PHE A 198 -2.74 17.27 7.37
N VAL A 199 -3.37 16.80 8.45
CA VAL A 199 -3.23 17.36 9.79
C VAL A 199 -2.49 16.35 10.65
N SER A 200 -1.46 16.80 11.37
CA SER A 200 -0.67 15.92 12.23
C SER A 200 -1.53 15.18 13.26
N LYS A 201 -1.26 13.88 13.40
CA LYS A 201 -1.93 13.00 14.36
C LYS A 201 -1.45 13.19 15.80
N ILE A 202 -0.33 13.90 16.02
CA ILE A 202 0.25 14.12 17.34
C ILE A 202 -0.74 14.79 18.30
N PHE A 203 -0.79 14.33 19.54
CA PHE A 203 -1.60 14.95 20.60
C PHE A 203 -0.82 15.13 21.92
N SER A 204 0.36 14.51 22.02
CA SER A 204 1.33 14.69 23.09
C SER A 204 2.69 14.91 22.45
N LYS A 205 3.44 15.89 22.96
CA LYS A 205 4.75 16.28 22.43
C LYS A 205 5.81 16.13 23.55
N PRO A 206 6.36 14.92 23.76
CA PRO A 206 7.50 14.74 24.65
C PRO A 206 8.73 15.50 24.13
N ASN A 207 9.73 15.73 24.99
CA ASN A 207 10.99 16.42 24.63
C ASN A 207 10.80 17.81 23.98
N ALA A 208 9.66 18.45 24.24
CA ALA A 208 9.31 19.73 23.64
C ALA A 208 10.12 20.89 24.22
N VAL A 209 10.69 21.72 23.34
CA VAL A 209 11.21 23.05 23.65
C VAL A 209 10.16 24.11 23.30
N LYS A 210 9.49 23.97 22.15
CA LYS A 210 8.28 24.75 21.80
C LYS A 210 7.04 23.93 22.19
N PRO A 211 6.13 24.46 23.04
CA PRO A 211 4.89 23.76 23.41
C PRO A 211 4.05 23.36 22.19
N LEU A 212 3.33 22.25 22.31
CA LEU A 212 2.39 21.82 21.27
C LEU A 212 1.20 22.80 21.20
N PRO A 213 0.79 23.26 20.01
CA PRO A 213 -0.38 24.12 19.87
C PRO A 213 -1.64 23.51 20.49
N SER A 214 -2.45 24.35 21.14
CA SER A 214 -3.66 23.94 21.89
C SER A 214 -4.68 23.17 21.05
N TYR A 215 -4.68 23.40 19.73
CA TYR A 215 -5.48 22.65 18.75
C TYR A 215 -5.24 21.14 18.81
N PHE A 216 -3.99 20.70 18.98
CA PHE A 216 -3.64 19.28 19.03
C PHE A 216 -3.89 18.64 20.40
N ALA A 217 -3.84 19.42 21.48
CA ALA A 217 -4.01 18.93 22.85
C ALA A 217 -5.47 18.60 23.21
N ASN A 218 -6.43 19.33 22.63
CA ASN A 218 -7.85 19.14 22.92
C ASN A 218 -8.51 18.11 21.98
N LYS A 219 -8.60 16.85 22.41
CA LYS A 219 -9.32 15.77 21.70
C LYS A 219 -10.77 16.11 21.33
N HIS A 220 -11.41 17.04 22.05
CA HIS A 220 -12.76 17.52 21.73
C HIS A 220 -12.84 18.35 20.44
N ILE A 221 -11.78 19.09 20.09
CA ILE A 221 -11.74 19.90 18.87
C ILE A 221 -11.60 19.02 17.62
N ARG A 222 -10.95 17.84 17.75
CA ARG A 222 -10.83 16.85 16.66
C ARG A 222 -12.14 16.14 16.28
N LYS A 223 -13.15 16.14 17.16
CA LYS A 223 -14.38 15.35 16.97
C LYS A 223 -15.51 16.09 16.24
N GLU A 224 -15.49 17.41 16.21
CA GLU A 224 -16.49 18.17 15.45
C GLU A 224 -15.96 18.44 14.04
N ARG A 225 -16.11 17.44 13.17
CA ARG A 225 -15.88 17.66 11.74
C ARG A 225 -16.99 18.57 11.20
N PRO A 226 -16.72 19.40 10.18
CA PRO A 226 -17.73 20.24 9.51
C PRO A 226 -18.98 19.45 9.05
N GLU A 227 -18.75 18.20 8.67
CA GLU A 227 -19.74 17.22 8.20
C GLU A 227 -20.53 16.51 9.32
N ASP A 228 -20.10 16.62 10.58
CA ASP A 228 -20.85 16.15 11.76
C ASP A 228 -21.71 17.28 12.36
N LEU A 229 -21.61 18.51 11.84
CA LEU A 229 -22.48 19.63 12.19
C LEU A 229 -23.67 19.65 11.20
N ASP A 230 -24.90 19.66 11.70
CA ASP A 230 -26.13 19.85 10.91
C ASP A 230 -26.25 21.29 10.37
N VAL A 231 -25.23 21.76 9.63
CA VAL A 231 -25.16 23.09 9.03
C VAL A 231 -24.72 23.01 7.56
N PRO A 232 -25.20 23.92 6.69
CA PRO A 232 -24.80 23.94 5.28
C PRO A 232 -23.27 24.02 5.11
N ALA A 233 -22.71 23.35 4.11
CA ALA A 233 -21.26 23.26 3.88
C ALA A 233 -20.54 24.63 3.91
N ALA A 234 -21.13 25.65 3.30
CA ALA A 234 -20.59 27.01 3.30
C ALA A 234 -20.53 27.67 4.70
N LEU A 235 -21.44 27.29 5.62
CA LEU A 235 -21.44 27.75 7.00
C LEU A 235 -20.51 26.90 7.88
N ALA A 236 -20.38 25.61 7.57
CA ALA A 236 -19.43 24.71 8.21
C ALA A 236 -17.97 25.16 7.94
N ASP A 237 -17.68 25.54 6.69
CA ASP A 237 -16.41 26.15 6.28
C ASP A 237 -16.18 27.50 6.97
N PHE A 238 -17.22 28.33 7.11
CA PHE A 238 -17.13 29.63 7.79
C PHE A 238 -16.88 29.48 9.31
N ILE A 239 -17.54 28.52 9.96
CA ILE A 239 -17.32 28.19 11.39
C ILE A 239 -15.92 27.61 11.58
N HIS A 240 -15.45 26.75 10.68
CA HIS A 240 -14.08 26.23 10.67
C HIS A 240 -13.06 27.36 10.48
N GLN A 241 -13.29 28.27 9.53
CA GLN A 241 -12.45 29.47 9.30
C GLN A 241 -12.48 30.47 10.48
N GLN A 242 -13.60 30.63 11.18
CA GLN A 242 -13.67 31.45 12.38
C GLN A 242 -12.99 30.80 13.59
N ARG A 243 -13.02 29.46 13.72
CA ARG A 243 -12.33 28.71 14.78
C ARG A 243 -10.82 28.58 14.55
N THR A 244 -10.37 28.54 13.29
CA THR A 244 -8.95 28.44 12.90
C THR A 244 -8.23 29.79 12.80
N LYS A 245 -8.95 30.91 12.95
CA LYS A 245 -8.44 32.28 12.78
C LYS A 245 -7.30 32.68 13.73
N GLU A 246 -7.05 31.94 14.80
CA GLU A 246 -5.96 32.28 15.72
C GLU A 246 -4.59 31.68 15.36
N HIS A 247 -4.46 30.57 14.62
CA HIS A 247 -3.13 30.04 14.23
C HIS A 247 -3.18 29.05 13.03
N VAL A 248 -3.48 29.54 11.82
CA VAL A 248 -3.47 28.68 10.60
C VAL A 248 -2.05 28.20 10.25
N ASP A 249 -1.04 29.05 10.42
CA ASP A 249 0.35 28.72 10.06
C ASP A 249 0.97 27.62 10.95
N ASP A 250 0.59 27.57 12.24
CA ASP A 250 1.12 26.59 13.20
C ASP A 250 0.38 25.23 13.13
N MET A 251 -0.75 25.13 12.41
CA MET A 251 -1.54 23.91 12.31
C MET A 251 -0.96 22.91 11.29
N PHE A 252 -0.33 23.42 10.24
CA PHE A 252 0.27 22.62 9.16
C PHE A 252 1.80 22.59 9.21
N SER A 253 2.39 23.21 10.23
CA SER A 253 3.84 23.18 10.43
C SER A 253 4.28 21.87 11.05
N HIS A 254 5.53 21.49 10.80
CA HIS A 254 6.12 20.31 11.40
C HIS A 254 6.15 20.47 12.94
N PRO A 255 5.53 19.56 13.74
CA PRO A 255 5.41 19.73 15.19
C PRO A 255 6.73 19.91 15.93
N TYR A 256 7.82 19.31 15.44
CA TYR A 256 9.17 19.43 16.00
C TYR A 256 10.10 20.36 15.21
N GLN A 257 9.56 21.25 14.36
CA GLN A 257 10.34 22.20 13.56
C GLN A 257 11.36 22.97 14.43
N TYR A 258 10.89 23.55 15.53
CA TYR A 258 11.72 24.35 16.42
C TYR A 258 12.85 23.53 17.05
N GLU A 259 12.53 22.33 17.55
CA GLU A 259 13.52 21.42 18.15
C GLU A 259 14.60 21.00 17.16
N LEU A 260 14.22 20.71 15.91
CA LEU A 260 15.14 20.35 14.85
C LEU A 260 16.02 21.54 14.43
N ASP A 261 15.44 22.72 14.22
CA ASP A 261 16.18 23.93 13.82
C ASP A 261 17.23 24.37 14.85
N HIS A 262 16.96 24.13 16.14
CA HIS A 262 17.87 24.47 17.24
C HIS A 262 18.68 23.26 17.74
N LEU A 263 18.61 22.12 17.05
CA LEU A 263 19.35 20.93 17.41
C LEU A 263 20.84 21.17 17.18
N VAL A 264 21.65 20.85 18.18
CA VAL A 264 23.12 20.91 18.11
C VAL A 264 23.66 19.50 18.11
N MET A 265 24.63 19.22 17.23
CA MET A 265 25.26 17.92 17.16
C MET A 265 25.93 17.55 18.50
N PRO A 266 25.57 16.40 19.11
CA PRO A 266 26.17 15.93 20.36
C PRO A 266 27.71 15.80 20.27
N GLU A 267 28.40 16.08 21.37
CA GLU A 267 29.87 15.96 21.44
C GLU A 267 30.35 14.52 21.16
N SER A 268 29.56 13.51 21.51
CA SER A 268 29.84 12.10 21.22
C SER A 268 29.93 11.79 19.71
N LEU A 269 29.32 12.61 18.85
CA LEU A 269 29.41 12.49 17.40
C LEU A 269 30.63 13.20 16.81
N LYS A 270 31.28 14.09 17.57
CA LYS A 270 32.43 14.89 17.10
C LYS A 270 33.76 14.15 17.17
N CYS A 271 33.84 13.06 17.92
CA CYS A 271 35.04 12.24 18.05
C CYS A 271 34.98 10.99 17.15
N LYS A 272 36.15 10.38 16.92
CA LYS A 272 36.23 9.06 16.28
C LYS A 272 35.44 8.05 17.13
N PRO A 273 34.50 7.29 16.54
CA PRO A 273 33.73 6.31 17.28
C PRO A 273 34.61 5.12 17.69
N ASP A 274 34.30 4.52 18.83
CA ASP A 274 34.72 3.16 19.12
C ASP A 274 33.78 2.20 18.40
N VAL A 275 34.32 1.30 17.57
CA VAL A 275 33.52 0.46 16.67
C VAL A 275 33.08 -0.79 17.43
N GLN A 276 31.79 -0.88 17.75
CA GLN A 276 31.23 -2.05 18.42
C GLN A 276 30.75 -3.07 17.38
N MET A 277 31.35 -4.26 17.38
CA MET A 277 30.95 -5.37 16.52
C MET A 277 29.51 -5.82 16.81
N TYR A 278 28.73 -6.09 15.77
CA TYR A 278 27.40 -6.68 15.89
C TYR A 278 27.49 -8.11 16.44
N LYS A 279 26.43 -8.56 17.12
CA LYS A 279 26.32 -9.95 17.58
C LYS A 279 25.97 -10.88 16.42
N SER A 280 26.23 -12.18 16.55
CA SER A 280 25.71 -13.13 15.57
C SER A 280 24.18 -13.08 15.54
N LEU A 281 23.57 -13.05 14.34
CA LEU A 281 22.11 -13.05 14.16
C LEU A 281 21.45 -14.26 14.88
N ALA A 282 22.16 -15.39 14.96
CA ALA A 282 21.68 -16.60 15.63
C ALA A 282 21.74 -16.54 17.17
N GLU A 283 22.58 -15.68 17.72
CA GLU A 283 22.77 -15.49 19.17
C GLU A 283 21.95 -14.29 19.70
N SER A 284 21.46 -13.46 18.80
CA SER A 284 20.74 -12.23 19.12
C SER A 284 19.29 -12.55 19.43
N THR A 285 18.79 -11.97 20.53
CA THR A 285 17.39 -12.16 20.92
C THR A 285 16.53 -11.26 20.04
N CYS A 286 15.60 -11.86 19.31
CA CYS A 286 14.60 -11.15 18.50
C CYS A 286 13.22 -11.26 19.17
N GLN A 287 12.60 -10.13 19.50
CA GLN A 287 11.31 -10.06 20.16
C GLN A 287 10.24 -9.52 19.20
N PHE A 288 9.11 -10.22 19.11
CA PHE A 288 7.95 -9.77 18.34
C PHE A 288 6.98 -9.03 19.27
N ILE A 289 6.72 -7.75 18.98
CA ILE A 289 5.93 -6.84 19.80
C ILE A 289 4.59 -6.60 19.12
N ASN A 290 3.50 -7.04 19.73
CA ASN A 290 2.14 -6.83 19.26
C ASN A 290 1.16 -6.41 20.38
N THR A 291 1.66 -6.13 21.58
CA THR A 291 0.87 -5.63 22.71
C THR A 291 1.37 -4.26 23.16
N LEU A 292 0.47 -3.47 23.77
CA LEU A 292 0.83 -2.15 24.31
C LEU A 292 1.87 -2.28 25.44
N ASP A 293 1.72 -3.27 26.32
CA ASP A 293 2.63 -3.48 27.45
C ASP A 293 4.07 -3.76 26.97
N ASP A 294 4.22 -4.60 25.94
CA ASP A 294 5.53 -4.89 25.35
C ASP A 294 6.11 -3.65 24.64
N LEU A 295 5.27 -2.84 24.00
CA LEU A 295 5.70 -1.60 23.35
C LEU A 295 6.17 -0.55 24.38
N VAL A 296 5.49 -0.45 25.52
CA VAL A 296 5.90 0.41 26.64
C VAL A 296 7.23 -0.07 27.21
N ALA A 297 7.37 -1.39 27.46
CA ALA A 297 8.62 -1.96 27.96
C ALA A 297 9.79 -1.76 26.99
N LEU A 298 9.55 -1.84 25.68
CA LEU A 298 10.53 -1.47 24.66
C LEU A 298 10.91 0.01 24.77
N ASN A 299 9.93 0.92 24.83
CA ASN A 299 10.21 2.35 24.91
C ASN A 299 11.04 2.71 26.16
N GLU A 300 10.73 2.11 27.33
CA GLU A 300 11.53 2.27 28.56
C GLU A 300 12.97 1.75 28.42
N LYS A 301 13.17 0.71 27.62
CA LYS A 301 14.50 0.19 27.30
C LYS A 301 15.24 1.14 26.38
N LEU A 302 14.59 1.62 25.31
CA LEU A 302 15.16 2.55 24.34
C LEU A 302 15.56 3.88 25.00
N ALA A 303 14.81 4.35 25.99
CA ALA A 303 15.12 5.57 26.75
C ALA A 303 16.45 5.52 27.53
N LYS A 304 17.03 4.32 27.69
CA LYS A 304 18.33 4.11 28.37
C LYS A 304 19.49 3.92 27.38
N MET A 305 19.20 3.89 26.08
CA MET A 305 20.19 3.68 25.04
C MET A 305 20.75 5.01 24.56
N SER A 306 22.00 5.01 24.10
CA SER A 306 22.59 6.17 23.41
C SER A 306 22.22 6.21 21.92
N GLU A 307 21.93 5.05 21.33
CA GLU A 307 21.48 4.92 19.95
C GLU A 307 20.68 3.64 19.72
N PHE A 308 19.83 3.66 18.70
CA PHE A 308 19.17 2.48 18.16
C PHE A 308 18.91 2.63 16.65
N ALA A 309 18.86 1.50 15.95
CA ALA A 309 18.56 1.43 14.53
C ALA A 309 17.05 1.26 14.30
N VAL A 310 16.54 1.80 13.20
CA VAL A 310 15.12 1.73 12.84
C VAL A 310 14.98 1.48 11.34
N ASP A 311 14.00 0.66 10.97
CA ASP A 311 13.53 0.46 9.60
C ASP A 311 12.01 0.21 9.59
N LEU A 312 11.36 0.32 8.42
CA LEU A 312 9.93 0.07 8.25
C LEU A 312 9.62 -0.79 7.03
N GLU A 313 8.55 -1.59 7.15
CA GLU A 313 7.97 -2.27 5.98
C GLU A 313 6.62 -1.66 5.61
N HIS A 314 6.47 -1.35 4.33
CA HIS A 314 5.32 -0.61 3.82
C HIS A 314 4.60 -1.35 2.70
N HIS A 315 3.27 -1.21 2.67
CA HIS A 315 2.42 -1.78 1.63
C HIS A 315 1.51 -0.71 1.00
N SER A 316 1.60 -0.55 -0.33
CA SER A 316 0.79 0.41 -1.09
C SER A 316 -0.26 -0.24 -2.01
N TYR A 317 -0.07 -1.48 -2.45
CA TYR A 317 -0.91 -2.07 -3.50
C TYR A 317 -2.42 -2.14 -3.15
N ARG A 318 -2.78 -2.38 -1.88
CA ARG A 318 -4.17 -2.41 -1.40
C ARG A 318 -4.50 -1.27 -0.43
N SER A 319 -3.79 -0.15 -0.53
CA SER A 319 -4.03 1.05 0.29
C SER A 319 -3.73 2.33 -0.49
N PHE A 320 -4.70 3.25 -0.56
CA PHE A 320 -4.59 4.48 -1.36
C PHE A 320 -3.36 5.33 -0.98
N LEU A 321 -3.21 5.69 0.30
CA LEU A 321 -2.03 6.41 0.79
C LEU A 321 -0.88 5.48 1.22
N GLY A 322 -1.01 4.18 1.00
CA GLY A 322 -0.14 3.17 1.61
C GLY A 322 -0.40 2.93 3.10
N ILE A 323 0.23 1.91 3.67
CA ILE A 323 0.18 1.56 5.10
C ILE A 323 1.52 0.97 5.53
N THR A 324 2.07 1.46 6.64
CA THR A 324 3.17 0.78 7.34
C THR A 324 2.65 -0.47 8.04
N CYS A 325 3.30 -1.60 7.78
CA CYS A 325 2.91 -2.94 8.21
C CYS A 325 3.81 -3.53 9.31
N LEU A 326 5.06 -3.07 9.38
CA LEU A 326 6.05 -3.51 10.35
C LEU A 326 7.00 -2.36 10.66
N MET A 327 7.56 -2.37 11.86
CA MET A 327 8.69 -1.53 12.26
C MET A 327 9.74 -2.40 12.92
N GLN A 328 10.98 -2.22 12.52
CA GLN A 328 12.12 -2.92 13.07
C GLN A 328 12.93 -1.95 13.91
N ILE A 329 13.36 -2.41 15.08
CA ILE A 329 14.27 -1.66 15.94
C ILE A 329 15.38 -2.59 16.39
N SER A 330 16.63 -2.16 16.27
CA SER A 330 17.77 -2.88 16.84
C SER A 330 18.51 -1.99 17.82
N THR A 331 18.78 -2.55 18.99
CA THR A 331 19.77 -2.02 19.93
C THR A 331 21.10 -2.71 19.67
N ARG A 332 22.14 -2.37 20.45
CA ARG A 332 23.41 -3.11 20.41
C ARG A 332 23.28 -4.59 20.84
N GLU A 333 22.23 -4.91 21.59
CA GLU A 333 22.11 -6.19 22.30
C GLU A 333 20.97 -7.08 21.81
N GLU A 334 19.87 -6.49 21.33
CA GLU A 334 18.58 -7.12 21.04
C GLU A 334 17.92 -6.49 19.80
N ASP A 335 17.13 -7.30 19.09
CA ASP A 335 16.32 -6.90 17.94
C ASP A 335 14.82 -6.99 18.27
N PHE A 336 14.03 -6.08 17.68
CA PHE A 336 12.60 -5.96 17.92
C PHE A 336 11.86 -5.83 16.59
N ILE A 337 10.79 -6.61 16.45
CA ILE A 337 9.88 -6.56 15.30
C ILE A 337 8.50 -6.17 15.83
N ILE A 338 8.04 -4.98 15.46
CA ILE A 338 6.82 -4.38 15.98
C ILE A 338 5.70 -4.49 14.94
N ASP A 339 4.58 -5.10 15.33
CA ASP A 339 3.37 -5.18 14.52
C ASP A 339 2.62 -3.84 14.53
N THR A 340 2.95 -2.98 13.56
CA THR A 340 2.36 -1.64 13.45
C THR A 340 0.93 -1.64 12.92
N LEU A 341 0.42 -2.78 12.43
CA LEU A 341 -1.00 -2.94 12.08
C LEU A 341 -1.84 -3.11 13.35
N GLU A 342 -1.37 -3.93 14.30
CA GLU A 342 -2.05 -4.18 15.57
C GLU A 342 -1.90 -2.97 16.51
N LEU A 343 -0.70 -2.39 16.58
CA LEU A 343 -0.36 -1.31 17.52
C LEU A 343 -0.55 0.10 16.98
N ARG A 344 -1.19 0.25 15.80
CA ARG A 344 -1.29 1.52 15.07
C ARG A 344 -1.66 2.73 15.93
N SER A 345 -2.66 2.60 16.81
CA SER A 345 -3.13 3.71 17.66
C SER A 345 -2.24 4.00 18.86
N GLU A 346 -1.31 3.11 19.17
CA GLU A 346 -0.45 3.17 20.36
C GLU A 346 1.00 3.56 20.01
N MET A 347 1.40 3.44 18.74
CA MET A 347 2.76 3.74 18.28
C MET A 347 3.27 5.13 18.69
N TYR A 348 2.38 6.11 18.92
CA TYR A 348 2.74 7.49 19.32
C TYR A 348 3.61 7.55 20.59
N ILE A 349 3.58 6.53 21.46
CA ILE A 349 4.39 6.50 22.69
C ILE A 349 5.88 6.51 22.39
N LEU A 350 6.30 5.99 21.22
CA LEU A 350 7.69 6.00 20.80
C LEU A 350 8.22 7.42 20.53
N ASN A 351 7.37 8.44 20.45
CA ASN A 351 7.85 9.83 20.39
C ASN A 351 8.76 10.15 21.59
N GLU A 352 8.56 9.54 22.76
CA GLU A 352 9.42 9.77 23.93
C GLU A 352 10.90 9.50 23.64
N THR A 353 11.22 8.48 22.84
CA THR A 353 12.60 8.11 22.50
C THR A 353 13.01 8.55 21.10
N PHE A 354 12.07 8.54 20.14
CA PHE A 354 12.31 9.00 18.77
C PHE A 354 12.56 10.51 18.70
N THR A 355 12.04 11.29 19.64
CA THR A 355 12.24 12.75 19.70
C THR A 355 13.19 13.20 20.79
N ASP A 356 13.77 12.26 21.55
CA ASP A 356 14.81 12.58 22.53
C ASP A 356 16.10 12.99 21.79
N PRO A 357 16.58 14.24 21.91
CA PRO A 357 17.78 14.69 21.24
C PRO A 357 19.06 14.02 21.76
N ALA A 358 19.03 13.39 22.94
CA ALA A 358 20.18 12.67 23.50
C ALA A 358 20.43 11.31 22.82
N ILE A 359 19.40 10.73 22.19
CA ILE A 359 19.46 9.38 21.60
C ILE A 359 19.57 9.49 20.08
N VAL A 360 20.55 8.82 19.47
CA VAL A 360 20.69 8.81 18.01
C VAL A 360 19.80 7.73 17.41
N LYS A 361 18.94 8.13 16.45
CA LYS A 361 18.16 7.17 15.66
C LYS A 361 18.87 6.92 14.34
N VAL A 362 19.31 5.68 14.10
CA VAL A 362 20.04 5.32 12.89
C VAL A 362 19.08 4.72 11.87
N PHE A 363 19.06 5.28 10.67
CA PHE A 363 18.28 4.79 9.53
C PHE A 363 19.17 4.54 8.30
N HIS A 364 18.61 3.91 7.28
CA HIS A 364 19.21 3.83 5.95
C HIS A 364 18.22 4.27 4.86
N GLY A 365 18.37 5.49 4.34
CA GLY A 365 17.52 6.00 3.27
C GLY A 365 16.10 6.34 3.75
N ALA A 366 16.00 7.09 4.85
CA ALA A 366 14.77 7.32 5.61
C ALA A 366 13.73 8.22 4.93
N ASP A 367 13.91 8.57 3.65
CA ASP A 367 13.09 9.57 2.95
C ASP A 367 11.59 9.26 3.02
N SER A 368 11.22 7.99 2.84
CA SER A 368 9.82 7.56 2.91
C SER A 368 9.39 7.25 4.34
N ASP A 369 10.31 6.74 5.17
CA ASP A 369 10.02 6.37 6.55
C ASP A 369 9.59 7.57 7.38
N ILE A 370 10.28 8.71 7.24
CA ILE A 370 9.91 9.94 7.92
C ILE A 370 8.48 10.37 7.58
N GLU A 371 8.06 10.25 6.33
CA GLU A 371 6.68 10.56 5.92
C GLU A 371 5.67 9.53 6.46
N TRP A 372 6.00 8.25 6.41
CA TRP A 372 5.14 7.17 6.88
C TRP A 372 4.92 7.23 8.39
N LEU A 373 5.97 7.49 9.19
CA LEU A 373 5.88 7.67 10.64
C LEU A 373 4.86 8.75 11.02
N GLN A 374 4.89 9.88 10.31
CA GLN A 374 3.97 10.99 10.53
C GLN A 374 2.55 10.63 10.10
N LYS A 375 2.41 10.19 8.85
CA LYS A 375 1.13 9.85 8.22
C LYS A 375 0.39 8.77 8.99
N ASP A 376 1.08 7.71 9.40
CA ASP A 376 0.44 6.54 9.99
C ASP A 376 0.27 6.65 11.51
N PHE A 377 1.26 7.20 12.22
CA PHE A 377 1.33 7.12 13.68
C PHE A 377 1.45 8.47 14.40
N GLY A 378 1.71 9.56 13.69
CA GLY A 378 2.07 10.84 14.34
C GLY A 378 3.41 10.76 15.08
N LEU A 379 4.33 9.91 14.58
CA LEU A 379 5.69 9.78 15.07
C LEU A 379 6.64 10.72 14.33
N TYR A 380 7.58 11.29 15.07
CA TYR A 380 8.59 12.23 14.58
C TYR A 380 9.97 11.81 15.06
N VAL A 381 11.02 12.21 14.34
CA VAL A 381 12.41 11.86 14.68
C VAL A 381 13.22 13.13 14.94
N VAL A 382 13.94 13.18 16.05
CA VAL A 382 14.91 14.25 16.38
C VAL A 382 16.25 13.58 16.68
N ASN A 383 17.37 14.10 16.18
CA ASN A 383 18.70 13.47 16.25
C ASN A 383 18.74 12.12 15.49
N MET A 384 18.62 12.22 14.17
CA MET A 384 18.71 11.09 13.25
C MET A 384 20.08 11.05 12.56
N PHE A 385 20.57 9.86 12.23
CA PHE A 385 21.72 9.65 11.36
C PHE A 385 21.37 8.69 10.23
N ASP A 386 21.43 9.16 8.99
CA ASP A 386 21.14 8.35 7.81
C ASP A 386 22.43 7.81 7.16
N THR A 387 22.58 6.48 7.18
CA THR A 387 23.73 5.79 6.60
C THR A 387 23.77 5.85 5.05
N HIS A 388 22.64 6.09 4.38
CA HIS A 388 22.60 6.35 2.94
C HIS A 388 23.29 7.68 2.60
N HIS A 389 23.02 8.73 3.39
CA HIS A 389 23.72 10.01 3.24
C HIS A 389 25.21 9.90 3.60
N ALA A 390 25.56 9.08 4.60
CA ALA A 390 26.95 8.77 4.92
C ALA A 390 27.67 8.10 3.74
N ALA A 391 27.07 7.08 3.12
CA ALA A 391 27.63 6.38 1.96
C ALA A 391 27.88 7.33 0.78
N ARG A 392 26.93 8.25 0.51
CA ARG A 392 27.07 9.28 -0.52
C ARG A 392 28.18 10.27 -0.19
N CYS A 393 28.32 10.65 1.08
CA CYS A 393 29.37 11.57 1.52
C CYS A 393 30.76 10.93 1.37
N LEU A 394 30.90 9.65 1.72
CA LEU A 394 32.09 8.83 1.53
C LEU A 394 32.40 8.48 0.06
N ASN A 395 31.51 8.85 -0.87
CA ASN A 395 31.63 8.53 -2.29
C ASN A 395 31.82 7.02 -2.56
N LEU A 396 31.09 6.18 -1.81
CA LEU A 396 31.09 4.73 -2.02
C LEU A 396 30.51 4.39 -3.39
N GLY A 397 30.95 3.26 -3.96
CA GLY A 397 30.54 2.85 -5.30
C GLY A 397 29.03 2.60 -5.44
N ARG A 398 28.35 2.24 -4.35
CA ARG A 398 26.88 2.16 -4.25
C ARG A 398 26.43 2.66 -2.87
N ASN A 399 25.18 3.09 -2.76
CA ASN A 399 24.64 3.68 -1.53
C ASN A 399 23.49 2.85 -0.93
N SER A 400 23.28 1.62 -1.40
CA SER A 400 22.23 0.72 -0.90
C SER A 400 22.66 0.01 0.38
N LEU A 401 21.70 -0.37 1.24
CA LEU A 401 21.98 -1.12 2.46
C LEU A 401 22.73 -2.42 2.16
N ASP A 402 22.27 -3.16 1.14
CA ASP A 402 22.94 -4.36 0.60
C ASP A 402 24.44 -4.15 0.36
N HIS A 403 24.82 -2.97 -0.15
CA HIS A 403 26.22 -2.66 -0.40
C HIS A 403 26.98 -2.42 0.90
N LEU A 404 26.40 -1.67 1.85
CA LEU A 404 27.03 -1.42 3.14
C LEU A 404 27.19 -2.70 3.96
N LEU A 405 26.17 -3.56 3.98
CA LEU A 405 26.24 -4.89 4.60
C LEU A 405 27.34 -5.73 3.96
N LYS A 406 27.48 -5.69 2.64
CA LYS A 406 28.54 -6.43 1.95
C LYS A 406 29.94 -5.89 2.27
N VAL A 407 30.12 -4.58 2.25
CA VAL A 407 31.42 -3.92 2.45
C VAL A 407 31.88 -4.06 3.91
N TYR A 408 31.00 -3.75 4.87
CA TYR A 408 31.39 -3.67 6.28
C TYR A 408 31.21 -4.99 7.04
N CYS A 409 30.20 -5.78 6.68
CA CYS A 409 29.83 -6.98 7.42
C CYS A 409 30.15 -8.28 6.65
N ASN A 410 30.47 -8.19 5.35
CA ASN A 410 30.57 -9.33 4.43
C ASN A 410 29.29 -10.20 4.40
N VAL A 411 28.14 -9.56 4.62
CA VAL A 411 26.81 -10.19 4.56
C VAL A 411 26.17 -9.89 3.20
N ASN A 412 25.48 -10.87 2.61
CA ASN A 412 24.68 -10.65 1.40
C ASN A 412 23.21 -10.48 1.82
N SER A 413 22.56 -9.40 1.39
CA SER A 413 21.12 -9.21 1.67
C SER A 413 20.26 -10.15 0.82
N ASP A 414 19.15 -10.59 1.37
CA ASP A 414 18.22 -11.50 0.71
C ASP A 414 17.04 -10.74 0.10
N LYS A 415 17.11 -10.37 -1.17
CA LYS A 415 16.11 -9.48 -1.80
C LYS A 415 14.73 -10.10 -2.04
N ARG A 416 14.48 -11.34 -1.59
CA ARG A 416 13.25 -12.10 -1.87
C ARG A 416 11.98 -11.44 -1.35
N TYR A 417 12.04 -10.68 -0.25
CA TYR A 417 10.85 -10.13 0.42
C TYR A 417 10.65 -8.61 0.25
N GLN A 418 11.50 -7.93 -0.52
CA GLN A 418 11.41 -6.48 -0.72
C GLN A 418 10.06 -6.03 -1.32
N LEU A 419 9.41 -6.88 -2.12
CA LEU A 419 8.10 -6.64 -2.72
C LEU A 419 7.01 -7.56 -2.15
N ALA A 420 7.27 -8.19 -1.00
CA ALA A 420 6.32 -9.11 -0.38
C ALA A 420 5.12 -8.36 0.21
N ASP A 421 4.02 -9.09 0.41
CA ASP A 421 2.87 -8.57 1.12
C ASP A 421 3.08 -8.64 2.63
N TRP A 422 3.64 -7.56 3.20
CA TRP A 422 3.91 -7.43 4.64
C TRP A 422 2.68 -7.42 5.55
N ARG A 423 1.47 -7.52 4.98
CA ARG A 423 0.22 -7.67 5.73
C ARG A 423 -0.04 -9.11 6.18
N ILE A 424 0.72 -10.09 5.68
CA ILE A 424 0.55 -11.51 6.03
C ILE A 424 0.72 -11.70 7.54
N ARG A 425 -0.21 -12.44 8.16
CA ARG A 425 -0.15 -12.87 9.57
C ARG A 425 -0.61 -14.33 9.72
N PRO A 426 0.07 -15.16 10.56
CA PRO A 426 1.34 -14.86 11.22
C PRO A 426 2.47 -14.66 10.20
N LEU A 427 3.49 -13.88 10.56
CA LEU A 427 4.64 -13.67 9.68
C LEU A 427 5.46 -14.97 9.58
N PRO A 428 5.80 -15.44 8.37
CA PRO A 428 6.72 -16.57 8.21
C PRO A 428 8.10 -16.27 8.80
N ASP A 429 8.77 -17.28 9.35
CA ASP A 429 10.11 -17.15 9.95
C ASP A 429 11.14 -16.53 9.00
N GLU A 430 11.01 -16.78 7.70
CA GLU A 430 11.89 -16.20 6.68
C GLU A 430 11.71 -14.68 6.56
N MET A 431 10.46 -14.19 6.63
CA MET A 431 10.17 -12.76 6.64
C MET A 431 10.60 -12.10 7.94
N LEU A 432 10.47 -12.78 9.08
CA LEU A 432 10.98 -12.29 10.36
C LEU A 432 12.50 -12.13 10.35
N LYS A 433 13.24 -13.11 9.80
CA LYS A 433 14.70 -13.04 9.66
C LYS A 433 15.14 -11.95 8.69
N TYR A 434 14.40 -11.78 7.58
CA TYR A 434 14.65 -10.69 6.64
C TYR A 434 14.49 -9.33 7.36
N ALA A 435 13.34 -9.10 7.99
CA ALA A 435 13.06 -7.88 8.73
C ALA A 435 14.12 -7.62 9.82
N GLN A 436 14.47 -8.63 10.61
CA GLN A 436 15.51 -8.51 11.62
C GLN A 436 16.85 -8.03 11.02
N ALA A 437 17.24 -8.56 9.85
CA ALA A 437 18.52 -8.26 9.23
C ALA A 437 18.68 -6.81 8.76
N ASP A 438 17.58 -6.10 8.47
CA ASP A 438 17.62 -4.71 7.98
C ASP A 438 18.13 -3.73 9.04
N THR A 439 17.82 -3.96 10.32
CA THR A 439 18.32 -3.12 11.44
C THR A 439 19.48 -3.74 12.21
N HIS A 440 19.59 -5.07 12.25
CA HIS A 440 20.52 -5.80 13.12
C HIS A 440 21.99 -5.35 12.98
N TYR A 441 22.44 -5.13 11.74
CA TYR A 441 23.82 -4.72 11.45
C TYR A 441 24.00 -3.19 11.43
N LEU A 442 22.91 -2.44 11.46
CA LEU A 442 22.92 -1.03 11.07
C LEU A 442 23.70 -0.15 12.05
N LEU A 443 23.70 -0.50 13.34
CA LEU A 443 24.50 0.21 14.35
C LEU A 443 26.02 0.01 14.17
N TYR A 444 26.45 -1.18 13.78
CA TYR A 444 27.85 -1.41 13.44
C TYR A 444 28.24 -0.68 12.14
N VAL A 445 27.35 -0.70 11.14
CA VAL A 445 27.55 0.09 9.91
C VAL A 445 27.67 1.57 10.25
N TYR A 446 26.83 2.08 11.15
CA TYR A 446 26.88 3.44 11.66
C TYR A 446 28.24 3.80 12.28
N ASP A 447 28.80 2.95 13.13
CA ASP A 447 30.14 3.20 13.70
C ASP A 447 31.22 3.21 12.60
N ARG A 448 31.13 2.28 11.66
CA ARG A 448 32.09 2.15 10.55
C ARG A 448 32.07 3.36 9.64
N VAL A 449 30.89 3.76 9.16
CA VAL A 449 30.79 4.94 8.28
C VAL A 449 31.19 6.21 9.01
N ARG A 450 30.92 6.33 10.32
CA ARG A 450 31.40 7.45 11.13
C ARG A 450 32.92 7.45 11.27
N ALA A 451 33.53 6.30 11.50
CA ALA A 451 34.99 6.18 11.56
C ALA A 451 35.63 6.59 10.22
N ASP A 452 35.08 6.09 9.11
CA ASP A 452 35.55 6.42 7.77
C ASP A 452 35.37 7.92 7.43
N LEU A 453 34.24 8.52 7.84
CA LEU A 453 33.99 9.96 7.67
C LEU A 453 34.98 10.80 8.49
N TYR A 454 35.29 10.36 9.71
CA TYR A 454 36.27 11.03 10.57
C TYR A 454 37.68 10.97 9.97
N ASP A 455 38.07 9.80 9.46
CA ASP A 455 39.37 9.58 8.84
C ASP A 455 39.49 10.34 7.52
N MET A 456 38.45 10.33 6.67
CA MET A 456 38.39 11.14 5.44
C MET A 456 38.39 12.65 5.74
N GLY A 457 37.84 13.05 6.89
CA GLY A 457 37.84 14.42 7.39
C GLY A 457 39.17 14.85 8.01
N ASN A 458 40.24 14.06 7.90
CA ASN A 458 41.55 14.31 8.51
C ASN A 458 41.47 14.54 10.03
N GLY A 459 40.60 13.78 10.72
CA GLY A 459 40.39 13.90 12.15
C GLY A 459 39.52 15.08 12.58
N GLN A 460 38.79 15.68 11.64
CA GLN A 460 37.77 16.71 11.92
C GLN A 460 36.37 16.14 11.69
N PRO A 461 35.37 16.49 12.51
CA PRO A 461 34.01 15.98 12.39
C PRO A 461 33.17 16.67 11.30
N THR A 462 33.79 17.40 10.36
CA THR A 462 33.08 18.21 9.36
C THR A 462 32.18 17.39 8.46
N LEU A 463 32.63 16.21 8.03
CA LEU A 463 31.85 15.31 7.18
C LEU A 463 30.75 14.60 7.96
N ILE A 464 31.00 14.27 9.24
CA ILE A 464 29.98 13.74 10.14
C ILE A 464 28.87 14.78 10.33
N GLN A 465 29.25 16.04 10.60
CA GLN A 465 28.31 17.16 10.72
C GLN A 465 27.49 17.32 9.43
N GLN A 466 28.11 17.24 8.25
CA GLN A 466 27.38 17.34 6.99
C GLN A 466 26.33 16.24 6.81
N VAL A 467 26.64 15.00 7.20
CA VAL A 467 25.69 13.88 7.15
C VAL A 467 24.57 14.07 8.18
N TRP A 468 24.93 14.52 9.38
CA TRP A 468 23.98 14.79 10.45
C TRP A 468 23.03 15.94 10.09
N ASP A 469 23.52 17.02 9.49
CA ASP A 469 22.71 18.14 8.99
C ASP A 469 21.72 17.67 7.91
N LYS A 470 22.17 16.85 6.94
CA LYS A 470 21.27 16.26 5.94
C LYS A 470 20.22 15.34 6.57
N SER A 471 20.60 14.60 7.61
CA SER A 471 19.69 13.71 8.35
C SER A 471 18.65 14.50 9.15
N ARG A 472 19.03 15.65 9.73
CA ARG A 472 18.11 16.62 10.34
C ARG A 472 17.16 17.21 9.30
N ASP A 473 17.67 17.63 8.15
CA ASP A 473 16.85 18.19 7.06
C ASP A 473 15.85 17.14 6.52
N LEU A 474 16.24 15.86 6.51
CA LEU A 474 15.36 14.75 6.19
C LEU A 474 14.26 14.57 7.26
N SER A 475 14.62 14.71 8.54
CA SER A 475 13.67 14.67 9.67
C SER A 475 12.68 15.84 9.65
N LEU A 476 13.02 16.96 9.00
CA LEU A 476 12.16 18.13 8.82
C LEU A 476 11.11 17.97 7.71
N LYS A 477 11.19 16.90 6.90
CA LYS A 477 10.18 16.66 5.87
C LYS A 477 8.80 16.55 6.48
N HIS A 478 7.84 17.25 5.87
CA HIS A 478 6.45 17.18 6.25
C HIS A 478 5.68 16.32 5.25
N TYR A 479 4.93 15.34 5.74
CA TYR A 479 4.02 14.57 4.88
C TYR A 479 2.92 15.48 4.35
N ASN A 480 2.75 15.51 3.03
CA ASN A 480 1.66 16.21 2.38
C ASN A 480 0.78 15.20 1.66
N SER A 481 -0.54 15.26 1.90
CA SER A 481 -1.51 14.46 1.15
C SER A 481 -1.31 14.70 -0.35
N PRO A 482 -1.22 13.65 -1.18
CA PRO A 482 -1.10 13.83 -2.62
C PRO A 482 -2.37 14.52 -3.14
N ALA A 483 -2.20 15.71 -3.71
CA ALA A 483 -3.27 16.42 -4.39
C ALA A 483 -3.35 15.92 -5.84
N TRP A 484 -4.30 15.05 -6.11
CA TRP A 484 -4.50 14.54 -7.46
C TRP A 484 -5.43 15.47 -8.22
N THR A 485 -4.95 16.03 -9.34
CA THR A 485 -5.83 16.73 -10.28
C THR A 485 -6.73 15.74 -11.01
N GLU A 486 -7.87 16.19 -11.55
CA GLU A 486 -8.80 15.34 -12.30
C GLU A 486 -8.08 14.64 -13.49
N GLN A 487 -7.16 15.35 -14.15
CA GLN A 487 -6.24 14.82 -15.17
C GLN A 487 -5.25 13.78 -14.63
N GLU A 488 -4.74 13.96 -13.41
CA GLU A 488 -3.84 13.00 -12.76
C GLU A 488 -4.57 11.83 -12.11
N LEU A 489 -5.87 11.93 -11.82
CA LEU A 489 -6.71 10.80 -11.45
C LEU A 489 -7.03 9.97 -12.70
N GLU A 490 -7.38 10.62 -13.81
CA GLU A 490 -7.55 9.99 -15.12
C GLU A 490 -6.26 9.31 -15.61
N GLN A 491 -5.09 9.95 -15.43
CA GLN A 491 -3.77 9.37 -15.70
C GLN A 491 -3.23 8.49 -14.55
N GLY A 492 -3.77 8.60 -13.35
CA GLY A 492 -3.29 7.95 -12.11
C GLY A 492 -3.78 6.53 -11.98
N VAL A 493 -4.93 6.21 -12.58
CA VAL A 493 -5.31 4.81 -12.88
C VAL A 493 -4.21 4.12 -13.73
N VAL A 494 -3.40 4.89 -14.48
CA VAL A 494 -2.33 4.40 -15.37
C VAL A 494 -0.95 4.30 -14.67
N LYS A 495 -0.73 4.87 -13.48
CA LYS A 495 0.63 5.03 -12.88
C LYS A 495 1.04 4.03 -11.79
N HIS A 496 0.26 2.98 -11.49
CA HIS A 496 0.70 1.91 -10.58
C HIS A 496 1.60 0.83 -11.22
N VAL A 497 2.24 1.13 -12.36
CA VAL A 497 3.36 0.32 -12.85
C VAL A 497 4.63 0.80 -12.12
N PRO A 498 5.34 -0.06 -11.37
CA PRO A 498 6.60 0.30 -10.74
C PRO A 498 7.57 0.80 -11.81
N LYS A 499 8.16 1.99 -11.62
CA LYS A 499 9.35 2.36 -12.37
C LYS A 499 10.48 1.42 -11.94
N GLU A 500 10.82 0.46 -12.80
CA GLU A 500 12.14 -0.17 -12.78
C GLU A 500 13.18 0.95 -12.82
N ARG A 501 13.96 1.07 -11.74
CA ARG A 501 15.12 1.96 -11.71
C ARG A 501 16.22 1.31 -12.54
N ALA A 502 16.66 2.03 -13.58
CA ALA A 502 17.89 1.76 -14.32
C ALA A 502 19.14 1.93 -13.45
#